data_AF-A0A2U1NEM4-F1
#
_entry.id   AF-A0A2U1NEM4-F1
#
_cell.length_a   1.000
_cell.length_b   1.000
_cell.length_c   1.000
_cell.angle_alpha   90.00
_cell.angle_beta   90.00
_cell.angle_gamma   90.00
#
_symmetry.space_group_name_H-M   'P 1'
#
loop_
_entity.id
_entity.type
_entity.pdbx_description
1 polymer ?
#
loop_
_entity_poly.entity_id
_entity_poly.type
_entity_poly.pdbx_seq_one_letter_code
_entity_poly.pdbx_strand_id
1 'polypeptide(L)'
;MCVQYLFMSLQVFIFYWVIRMVCFQVFRKLTTLFKSLGVEAVYDTSCSRDLSLVESCNEFVSRYKQSRSDEKKESTSSLPMISSACPGWICYAEKTLGSYVLPYISSVKSPQQSIGAIVKHHLCQKFGLRPGDIYHVTVMPCYDKKLEASRDDFVFRDQSDGSDQMTTEVDSVLTTGEVLDLIQSKAVDFSNLDEAPLDKLLSNVSEEGHLFGVRGSSGGYADTVFRYAAKTLFDQDIKGPLEFRTLRNSDFKEVTLEVEGKTVLKFALCYGFRNLQNVVRKIKEGKSDYHYLEIMACPSGIIFCLGGLSFFS
;
A
#
# COMPACT_ATOMS: atom_id res chain seq x y z
N MET A 1 -23.99 17.31 -4.88
CA MET A 1 -22.67 17.98 -4.89
C MET A 1 -22.25 18.11 -6.34
N CYS A 2 -22.00 19.35 -6.80
CA CYS A 2 -21.40 19.57 -8.11
C CYS A 2 -19.89 19.40 -7.92
N VAL A 3 -19.35 18.23 -8.30
CA VAL A 3 -17.90 18.01 -8.32
C VAL A 3 -17.29 19.02 -9.28
N GLN A 4 -16.23 19.72 -8.84
CA GLN A 4 -15.58 20.73 -9.67
C GLN A 4 -14.24 20.24 -10.24
N TYR A 5 -13.52 19.39 -9.52
CA TYR A 5 -12.17 18.94 -9.91
C TYR A 5 -12.03 17.43 -9.84
N LEU A 6 -11.50 16.82 -10.90
CA LEU A 6 -11.17 15.40 -10.96
C LEU A 6 -9.67 15.21 -10.76
N PHE A 7 -9.27 14.62 -9.64
CA PHE A 7 -7.88 14.30 -9.31
C PHE A 7 -7.68 12.80 -9.36
N MET A 8 -6.52 12.36 -9.83
CA MET A 8 -6.27 10.93 -9.98
C MET A 8 -4.87 10.50 -9.51
N SER A 9 -4.80 9.42 -8.74
CA SER A 9 -3.54 8.86 -8.24
C SER A 9 -3.23 7.49 -8.85
N LEU A 10 -2.04 7.34 -9.44
CA LEU A 10 -1.62 6.14 -10.17
C LEU A 10 -0.64 5.28 -9.35
N GLN A 11 -0.82 3.97 -9.40
CA GLN A 11 0.19 3.00 -8.96
C GLN A 11 0.95 2.45 -10.17
N VAL A 12 1.99 3.16 -10.60
CA VAL A 12 2.62 2.98 -11.93
C VAL A 12 3.30 1.61 -12.13
N PHE A 13 3.77 0.95 -11.07
CA PHE A 13 4.50 -0.34 -11.15
C PHE A 13 3.72 -1.47 -11.83
N ILE A 14 2.41 -1.33 -11.97
CA ILE A 14 1.52 -2.37 -12.47
C ILE A 14 1.48 -2.40 -14.00
N PHE A 15 1.54 -1.23 -14.64
CA PHE A 15 1.43 -1.13 -16.09
C PHE A 15 2.73 -1.49 -16.82
N TYR A 16 3.88 -1.40 -16.14
CA TYR A 16 5.18 -1.84 -16.66
C TYR A 16 5.13 -3.28 -17.19
N TRP A 17 4.51 -4.18 -16.42
CA TRP A 17 4.42 -5.60 -16.75
C TRP A 17 3.51 -5.88 -17.95
N VAL A 18 2.55 -4.99 -18.20
CA VAL A 18 1.58 -5.16 -19.29
C VAL A 18 2.11 -4.57 -20.59
N ILE A 19 2.73 -3.39 -20.53
CA ILE A 19 3.01 -2.58 -21.73
C ILE A 19 4.49 -2.70 -22.18
N ARG A 20 5.37 -3.38 -21.42
CA ARG A 20 6.81 -3.56 -21.74
C ARG A 20 7.53 -2.23 -22.06
N MET A 21 7.10 -1.14 -21.42
CA MET A 21 7.69 0.20 -21.50
C MET A 21 8.27 0.60 -20.16
N VAL A 22 9.21 1.55 -20.13
CA VAL A 22 9.77 2.06 -18.87
C VAL A 22 8.66 2.72 -18.02
N CYS A 23 8.63 2.43 -16.71
CA CYS A 23 7.58 2.92 -15.79
C CYS A 23 7.29 4.42 -15.95
N PHE A 24 8.34 5.22 -16.07
CA PHE A 24 8.22 6.67 -16.21
C PHE A 24 7.50 7.10 -17.50
N GLN A 25 7.80 6.46 -18.64
CA GLN A 25 7.14 6.75 -19.90
C GLN A 25 5.66 6.37 -19.85
N VAL A 26 5.35 5.23 -19.22
CA VAL A 26 3.97 4.80 -19.01
C VAL A 26 3.21 5.83 -18.17
N PHE A 27 3.83 6.36 -17.11
CA PHE A 27 3.19 7.36 -16.25
C PHE A 27 2.89 8.66 -17.01
N ARG A 28 3.81 9.14 -17.84
CA ARG A 28 3.61 10.34 -18.67
C ARG A 28 2.53 10.14 -19.72
N LYS A 29 2.49 8.99 -20.38
CA LYS A 29 1.44 8.65 -21.36
C LYS A 29 0.07 8.50 -20.70
N LEU A 30 -0.01 7.84 -19.54
CA LEU A 30 -1.24 7.81 -18.74
C LEU A 30 -1.66 9.23 -18.36
N THR A 31 -0.71 10.09 -17.95
CA THR A 31 -1.01 11.50 -17.65
C THR A 31 -1.62 12.21 -18.85
N THR A 32 -1.08 12.05 -20.06
CA THR A 32 -1.67 12.57 -21.30
C THR A 32 -3.09 12.08 -21.51
N LEU A 33 -3.30 10.76 -21.41
CA LEU A 33 -4.61 10.13 -21.60
C LEU A 33 -5.63 10.72 -20.62
N PHE A 34 -5.30 10.77 -19.34
CA PHE A 34 -6.25 11.21 -18.31
C PHE A 34 -6.52 12.71 -18.37
N LYS A 35 -5.50 13.55 -18.63
CA LYS A 35 -5.71 14.98 -18.88
C LYS A 35 -6.60 15.21 -20.11
N SER A 36 -6.47 14.40 -21.17
CA SER A 36 -7.36 14.47 -22.34
C SER A 36 -8.83 14.12 -22.03
N LEU A 37 -9.07 13.39 -20.94
CA LEU A 37 -10.41 13.02 -20.46
C LEU A 37 -10.98 14.03 -19.43
N GLY A 38 -10.26 15.11 -19.14
CA GLY A 38 -10.69 16.15 -18.19
C GLY A 38 -10.20 15.95 -16.75
N VAL A 39 -9.22 15.08 -16.51
CA VAL A 39 -8.55 15.00 -15.21
C VAL A 39 -7.65 16.22 -15.04
N GLU A 40 -7.84 16.99 -13.97
CA GLU A 40 -7.11 18.23 -13.73
C GLU A 40 -5.68 17.95 -13.26
N ALA A 41 -5.54 17.01 -12.31
CA ALA A 41 -4.26 16.65 -11.69
C ALA A 41 -4.07 15.13 -11.58
N VAL A 42 -2.88 14.67 -11.91
CA VAL A 42 -2.46 13.26 -11.93
C VAL A 42 -1.22 13.08 -11.05
N TYR A 43 -1.35 12.32 -9.96
CA TYR A 43 -0.31 12.08 -8.96
C TYR A 43 0.16 10.62 -8.95
N ASP A 44 1.33 10.38 -8.38
CA ASP A 44 1.87 9.04 -8.15
C ASP A 44 1.67 8.63 -6.68
N THR A 45 1.31 7.37 -6.46
CA THR A 45 1.08 6.82 -5.11
C THR A 45 2.38 6.45 -4.37
N SER A 46 3.56 6.58 -4.98
CA SER A 46 4.81 6.21 -4.30
C SER A 46 5.15 7.14 -3.14
N CYS A 47 4.80 8.42 -3.21
CA CYS A 47 5.01 9.35 -2.09
C CYS A 47 4.20 8.91 -0.86
N SER A 48 2.92 8.57 -1.05
CA SER A 48 2.09 8.06 0.05
C SER A 48 2.54 6.67 0.51
N ARG A 49 3.09 5.84 -0.38
CA ARG A 49 3.73 4.56 0.01
C ARG A 49 4.89 4.79 0.96
N ASP A 50 5.79 5.72 0.64
CA ASP A 50 6.94 6.01 1.48
C ASP A 50 6.50 6.54 2.86
N LEU A 51 5.46 7.38 2.92
CA LEU A 51 4.85 7.81 4.19
C LEU A 51 4.29 6.61 4.99
N SER A 52 3.50 5.74 4.37
CA SER A 52 2.99 4.53 5.02
C SER A 52 4.11 3.61 5.52
N LEU A 53 5.24 3.54 4.79
CA LEU A 53 6.39 2.73 5.19
C LEU A 53 7.12 3.33 6.40
N VAL A 54 7.33 4.66 6.42
CA VAL A 54 7.93 5.36 7.56
C VAL A 54 7.08 5.16 8.81
N GLU A 55 5.76 5.34 8.72
CA GLU A 55 4.86 5.11 9.85
C GLU A 55 4.86 3.65 10.30
N SER A 56 4.91 2.70 9.37
CA SER A 56 5.00 1.26 9.70
C SER A 56 6.30 0.92 10.43
N CYS A 57 7.41 1.54 10.02
CA CYS A 57 8.71 1.39 10.68
C CYS A 57 8.68 1.92 12.11
N ASN A 58 8.11 3.12 12.30
CA ASN A 58 7.97 3.75 13.62
C ASN A 58 7.06 2.93 14.54
N GLU A 59 5.91 2.46 14.03
CA GLU A 59 4.98 1.62 14.78
C GLU A 59 5.66 0.30 15.20
N PHE A 60 6.38 -0.37 14.29
CA PHE A 60 7.07 -1.62 14.62
C PHE A 60 8.11 -1.43 15.72
N VAL A 61 8.98 -0.43 15.59
CA VAL A 61 10.03 -0.14 16.58
C VAL A 61 9.41 0.19 17.94
N SER A 62 8.31 0.95 17.97
CA SER A 62 7.58 1.28 19.20
C SER A 62 7.00 0.02 19.87
N ARG A 63 6.26 -0.81 19.12
CA ARG A 63 5.69 -2.07 19.61
C ARG A 63 6.77 -3.03 20.12
N TYR A 64 7.89 -3.12 19.40
CA TYR A 64 9.03 -3.97 19.79
C TYR A 64 9.70 -3.52 21.09
N LYS A 65 9.89 -2.21 21.30
CA LYS A 65 10.45 -1.68 22.55
C LYS A 65 9.51 -1.90 23.74
N GLN A 66 8.21 -1.73 23.53
CA GLN A 66 7.17 -2.00 24.54
C GLN A 66 7.16 -3.47 24.95
N SER A 67 7.18 -4.41 23.99
CA SER A 67 7.18 -5.85 24.28
C SER A 67 8.41 -6.31 25.06
N ARG A 68 9.53 -5.56 25.00
CA ARG A 68 10.76 -5.84 25.78
C ARG A 68 10.76 -5.21 27.16
N SER A 69 9.98 -4.14 27.37
CA SER A 69 9.91 -3.42 28.66
C SER A 69 8.90 -4.05 29.61
N ASP A 70 7.90 -4.74 29.08
CA ASP A 70 6.75 -5.28 29.81
C ASP A 70 6.96 -6.67 30.44
N GLU A 71 8.20 -7.09 30.72
CA GLU A 71 8.48 -8.37 31.43
C GLU A 71 7.81 -8.50 32.82
N LYS A 72 7.07 -7.49 33.31
CA LYS A 72 6.39 -7.48 34.62
C LYS A 72 4.91 -7.07 34.65
N LYS A 73 4.21 -6.89 33.52
CA LYS A 73 2.75 -6.64 33.55
C LYS A 73 2.03 -7.37 32.43
N GLU A 74 0.82 -7.85 32.71
CA GLU A 74 -0.16 -8.42 31.76
C GLU A 74 -0.66 -7.37 30.73
N SER A 75 0.19 -6.48 30.23
CA SER A 75 -0.10 -5.72 29.01
C SER A 75 0.14 -6.63 27.83
N THR A 76 -0.92 -6.84 27.06
CA THR A 76 -0.92 -7.61 25.80
C THR A 76 0.25 -7.19 24.92
N SER A 77 1.29 -8.03 24.83
CA SER A 77 2.36 -7.90 23.85
C SER A 77 1.74 -7.73 22.46
N SER A 78 1.97 -6.59 21.82
CA SER A 78 1.41 -6.20 20.52
C SER A 78 2.15 -6.82 19.32
N LEU A 79 2.96 -7.87 19.58
CA LEU A 79 3.69 -8.66 18.59
C LEU A 79 3.12 -10.09 18.44
N PRO A 80 3.09 -10.65 17.21
CA PRO A 80 3.64 -10.10 15.97
C PRO A 80 2.90 -8.86 15.48
N MET A 81 3.60 -7.89 14.89
CA MET A 81 2.93 -6.83 14.13
C MET A 81 2.61 -7.35 12.72
N ILE A 82 1.36 -7.20 12.29
CA ILE A 82 0.87 -7.69 11.01
C ILE A 82 0.57 -6.50 10.09
N SER A 83 1.07 -6.53 8.86
CA SER A 83 0.81 -5.49 7.86
C SER A 83 -0.69 -5.30 7.58
N SER A 84 -1.12 -4.05 7.35
CA SER A 84 -2.52 -3.68 7.08
C SER A 84 -2.83 -3.32 5.61
N ALA A 85 -1.82 -3.24 4.74
CA ALA A 85 -1.97 -2.67 3.41
C ALA A 85 -2.84 -3.48 2.42
N CYS A 86 -3.09 -4.76 2.71
CA CYS A 86 -3.89 -5.67 1.88
C CYS A 86 -5.36 -5.70 2.36
N PRO A 87 -6.34 -5.14 1.59
CA PRO A 87 -7.72 -5.07 2.07
C PRO A 87 -8.40 -6.44 2.16
N GLY A 88 -8.06 -7.39 1.27
CA GLY A 88 -8.56 -8.76 1.35
C GLY A 88 -8.15 -9.45 2.66
N TRP A 89 -6.94 -9.18 3.16
CA TRP A 89 -6.51 -9.64 4.49
C TRP A 89 -7.32 -8.98 5.60
N ILE A 90 -7.45 -7.66 5.58
CA ILE A 90 -8.21 -6.91 6.61
C ILE A 90 -9.66 -7.40 6.69
N CYS A 91 -10.33 -7.53 5.54
CA CYS A 91 -11.70 -8.02 5.46
C CYS A 91 -11.83 -9.43 6.05
N TYR A 92 -10.89 -10.33 5.76
CA TYR A 92 -10.88 -11.67 6.36
C TYR A 92 -10.63 -11.63 7.88
N ALA A 93 -9.69 -10.80 8.33
CA ALA A 93 -9.38 -10.63 9.74
C ALA A 93 -10.59 -10.13 10.54
N GLU A 94 -11.27 -9.09 10.05
CA GLU A 94 -12.46 -8.51 10.69
C GLU A 94 -13.64 -9.48 10.70
N LYS A 95 -13.94 -10.14 9.57
CA LYS A 95 -15.14 -10.97 9.44
C LYS A 95 -15.00 -12.36 10.06
N THR A 96 -13.81 -12.95 10.03
CA THR A 96 -13.62 -14.36 10.39
C THR A 96 -12.77 -14.57 11.65
N LEU A 97 -11.81 -13.67 11.93
CA LEU A 97 -10.82 -13.90 12.98
C LEU A 97 -11.17 -13.09 14.24
N GLY A 98 -11.54 -11.82 14.08
CA GLY A 98 -11.95 -10.97 15.19
C GLY A 98 -10.84 -10.76 16.23
N SER A 99 -11.22 -10.79 17.51
CA SER A 99 -10.44 -10.23 18.62
C SER A 99 -9.03 -10.82 18.81
N TYR A 100 -8.76 -12.05 18.36
CA TYR A 100 -7.43 -12.65 18.57
C TYR A 100 -6.39 -12.24 17.52
N VAL A 101 -6.79 -11.60 16.42
CA VAL A 101 -5.85 -11.11 15.38
C VAL A 101 -5.84 -9.59 15.30
N LEU A 102 -6.99 -8.93 15.43
CA LEU A 102 -7.10 -7.49 15.22
C LEU A 102 -6.08 -6.64 16.02
N PRO A 103 -5.75 -6.94 17.30
CA PRO A 103 -4.75 -6.17 18.05
C PRO A 103 -3.34 -6.21 17.45
N TYR A 104 -3.03 -7.26 16.69
CA TYR A 104 -1.73 -7.45 16.04
C TYR A 104 -1.62 -6.71 14.71
N ILE A 105 -2.73 -6.25 14.14
CA ILE A 105 -2.72 -5.52 12.87
C ILE A 105 -2.17 -4.10 13.08
N SER A 106 -1.35 -3.65 12.13
CA SER A 106 -0.84 -2.30 12.04
C SER A 106 -1.99 -1.29 11.91
N SER A 107 -1.89 -0.19 12.64
CA SER A 107 -2.84 0.92 12.57
C SER A 107 -2.59 1.86 11.39
N VAL A 108 -1.47 1.68 10.68
CA VAL A 108 -1.07 2.53 9.56
C VAL A 108 -2.00 2.31 8.37
N LYS A 109 -2.47 3.42 7.79
CA LYS A 109 -3.29 3.42 6.57
C LYS A 109 -2.51 2.88 5.37
N SER A 110 -3.22 2.29 4.41
CA SER A 110 -2.59 1.88 3.15
C SER A 110 -2.16 3.11 2.32
N PRO A 111 -1.29 2.94 1.31
CA PRO A 111 -0.85 4.04 0.46
C PRO A 111 -2.02 4.72 -0.29
N GLN A 112 -3.06 3.96 -0.64
CA GLN A 112 -4.28 4.49 -1.29
C GLN A 112 -5.00 5.48 -0.36
N GLN A 113 -5.27 5.06 0.87
CA GLN A 113 -6.00 5.91 1.80
C GLN A 113 -5.15 7.08 2.28
N SER A 114 -3.84 6.84 2.44
CA SER A 114 -2.89 7.90 2.77
C SER A 114 -2.87 8.99 1.70
N ILE A 115 -2.83 8.66 0.40
CA ILE A 115 -2.88 9.68 -0.65
C ILE A 115 -4.25 10.38 -0.72
N GLY A 116 -5.35 9.64 -0.52
CA GLY A 116 -6.69 10.24 -0.46
C GLY A 116 -6.80 11.28 0.64
N ALA A 117 -6.27 10.95 1.82
CA ALA A 117 -6.21 11.88 2.94
C ALA A 117 -5.34 13.11 2.62
N ILE A 118 -4.16 12.93 2.04
CA ILE A 118 -3.27 14.04 1.66
C ILE A 118 -3.93 14.97 0.63
N VAL A 119 -4.55 14.40 -0.40
CA VAL A 119 -5.22 15.16 -1.46
C VAL A 119 -6.36 16.00 -0.89
N LYS A 120 -7.26 15.37 -0.13
CA LYS A 120 -8.48 16.04 0.35
C LYS A 120 -8.31 16.81 1.65
N HIS A 121 -7.17 16.71 2.33
CA HIS A 121 -6.88 17.51 3.53
C HIS A 121 -5.79 18.56 3.30
N HIS A 122 -4.65 18.19 2.71
CA HIS A 122 -3.51 19.09 2.57
C HIS A 122 -3.50 19.82 1.23
N LEU A 123 -3.71 19.10 0.12
CA LEU A 123 -3.69 19.74 -1.20
C LEU A 123 -4.90 20.65 -1.43
N CYS A 124 -6.08 20.27 -0.95
CA CYS A 124 -7.27 21.12 -1.06
C CYS A 124 -7.02 22.52 -0.47
N GLN A 125 -6.42 22.60 0.73
CA GLN A 125 -6.06 23.87 1.37
C GLN A 125 -5.04 24.67 0.54
N LYS A 126 -4.03 23.99 -0.02
CA LYS A 126 -3.02 24.62 -0.86
C LYS A 126 -3.61 25.22 -2.15
N PHE A 127 -4.65 24.60 -2.70
CA PHE A 127 -5.36 25.08 -3.88
C PHE A 127 -6.54 26.01 -3.57
N GLY A 128 -6.83 26.27 -2.29
CA GLY A 128 -8.01 27.05 -1.89
C GLY A 128 -9.34 26.37 -2.22
N LEU A 129 -9.34 25.04 -2.30
CA LEU A 129 -10.51 24.19 -2.60
C LEU A 129 -11.05 23.55 -1.32
N ARG A 130 -12.34 23.25 -1.27
CA ARG A 130 -12.91 22.42 -0.20
C ARG A 130 -12.73 20.94 -0.53
N PRO A 131 -12.64 20.05 0.47
CA PRO A 131 -12.55 18.61 0.23
C PRO A 131 -13.66 18.07 -0.68
N GLY A 132 -14.89 18.58 -0.51
CA GLY A 132 -16.06 18.19 -1.31
C GLY A 132 -16.06 18.68 -2.76
N ASP A 133 -15.19 19.64 -3.12
CA ASP A 133 -15.04 20.13 -4.49
C ASP A 133 -14.14 19.20 -5.34
N ILE A 134 -13.38 18.31 -4.68
CA ILE A 134 -12.44 17.36 -5.29
C ILE A 134 -13.07 15.97 -5.34
N TYR A 135 -13.15 15.40 -6.53
CA TYR A 135 -13.42 13.99 -6.76
C TYR A 135 -12.11 13.28 -7.06
N HIS A 136 -11.68 12.43 -6.14
CA HIS A 136 -10.41 11.74 -6.14
C HIS A 136 -10.59 10.27 -6.55
N VAL A 137 -9.94 9.91 -7.66
CA VAL A 137 -9.92 8.56 -8.23
C VAL A 137 -8.55 7.95 -8.05
N THR A 138 -8.47 6.66 -7.73
CA THR A 138 -7.19 5.94 -7.72
C THR A 138 -7.17 4.81 -8.72
N VAL A 139 -6.01 4.54 -9.32
CA VAL A 139 -5.82 3.39 -10.21
C VAL A 139 -4.99 2.32 -9.51
N MET A 140 -5.58 1.16 -9.31
CA MET A 140 -5.07 0.10 -8.45
C MET A 140 -5.03 -1.28 -9.13
N PRO A 141 -4.13 -2.18 -8.70
CA PRO A 141 -3.99 -3.53 -9.29
C PRO A 141 -4.99 -4.55 -8.73
N CYS A 142 -5.87 -4.15 -7.82
CA CYS A 142 -6.60 -5.05 -6.96
C CYS A 142 -8.04 -4.58 -6.82
N TYR A 143 -9.01 -5.47 -7.03
CA TYR A 143 -10.42 -5.18 -6.84
C TYR A 143 -10.77 -4.86 -5.39
N ASP A 144 -10.10 -5.50 -4.42
CA ASP A 144 -10.37 -5.27 -2.99
C ASP A 144 -10.05 -3.83 -2.55
N LYS A 145 -9.28 -3.08 -3.34
CA LYS A 145 -9.06 -1.65 -3.11
C LYS A 145 -10.33 -0.80 -3.27
N LYS A 146 -11.31 -1.27 -4.05
CA LYS A 146 -12.66 -0.67 -4.09
C LYS A 146 -13.36 -0.82 -2.74
N LEU A 147 -13.27 -2.00 -2.13
CA LEU A 147 -13.85 -2.28 -0.81
C LEU A 147 -13.16 -1.45 0.28
N GLU A 148 -11.86 -1.21 0.16
CA GLU A 148 -11.14 -0.32 1.07
C GLU A 148 -11.63 1.13 0.94
N ALA A 149 -11.81 1.63 -0.29
CA ALA A 149 -12.31 2.99 -0.54
C ALA A 149 -13.73 3.22 -0.03
N SER A 150 -14.58 2.17 -0.03
CA SER A 150 -15.97 2.26 0.41
C SER A 150 -16.18 2.08 1.92
N ARG A 151 -15.12 2.06 2.75
CA ARG A 151 -15.29 1.96 4.21
C ARG A 151 -15.73 3.29 4.79
N ASP A 152 -16.73 3.24 5.68
CA ASP A 152 -17.25 4.40 6.41
C ASP A 152 -16.20 5.01 7.37
N ASP A 153 -15.10 4.30 7.64
CA ASP A 153 -13.98 4.78 8.46
C ASP A 153 -13.11 5.84 7.75
N PHE A 154 -13.15 5.90 6.41
CA PHE A 154 -12.28 6.77 5.59
C PHE A 154 -13.03 7.98 5.06
N VAL A 155 -13.53 8.78 5.98
CA VAL A 155 -14.35 9.96 5.70
C VAL A 155 -13.88 11.17 6.49
N PHE A 156 -13.84 12.31 5.83
CA PHE A 156 -13.75 13.62 6.44
C PHE A 156 -15.15 14.11 6.79
N ARG A 157 -15.34 14.53 8.05
CA ARG A 157 -16.51 15.29 8.46
C ARG A 157 -16.18 16.76 8.40
N ASP A 158 -16.81 17.47 7.49
CA ASP A 158 -16.72 18.92 7.45
C ASP A 158 -17.95 19.50 8.17
N GLN A 159 -17.70 20.35 9.17
CA GLN A 159 -18.74 21.07 9.90
C GLN A 159 -18.72 22.57 9.59
N SER A 160 -17.91 23.02 8.62
CA SER A 160 -17.66 24.46 8.39
C SER A 160 -18.93 25.26 8.08
N ASP A 161 -19.93 24.63 7.46
CA ASP A 161 -21.10 25.34 6.90
C ASP A 161 -22.44 24.92 7.56
N GLY A 162 -22.41 24.22 8.70
CA GLY A 162 -23.62 23.72 9.38
C GLY A 162 -24.34 22.57 8.66
N SER A 163 -23.82 22.14 7.50
CA SER A 163 -24.18 20.88 6.84
C SER A 163 -23.28 19.75 7.34
N ASP A 164 -23.85 18.62 7.78
CA ASP A 164 -23.11 17.40 8.08
C ASP A 164 -22.71 16.70 6.76
N GLN A 165 -21.76 17.30 6.04
CA GLN A 165 -21.30 16.77 4.77
C GLN A 165 -20.12 15.84 4.99
N MET A 166 -20.36 14.56 4.71
CA MET A 166 -19.35 13.51 4.78
C MET A 166 -18.66 13.40 3.42
N THR A 167 -17.34 13.58 3.39
CA THR A 167 -16.52 13.46 2.18
C THR A 167 -15.56 12.28 2.33
N THR A 168 -15.61 11.30 1.44
CA THR A 168 -14.69 10.15 1.49
C THR A 168 -13.26 10.55 1.12
N GLU A 169 -12.25 9.87 1.63
CA GLU A 169 -10.83 10.09 1.27
C GLU A 169 -10.53 9.74 -0.20
N VAL A 170 -11.20 8.68 -0.70
CA VAL A 170 -11.13 8.21 -2.08
C VAL A 170 -12.55 7.98 -2.58
N ASP A 171 -12.95 8.65 -3.66
CA ASP A 171 -14.33 8.57 -4.18
C ASP A 171 -14.53 7.37 -5.10
N SER A 172 -13.50 7.00 -5.86
CA SER A 172 -13.57 5.88 -6.77
C SER A 172 -12.21 5.21 -6.97
N VAL A 173 -12.25 3.93 -7.30
CA VAL A 173 -11.07 3.14 -7.62
C VAL A 173 -11.29 2.45 -8.95
N LEU A 174 -10.43 2.76 -9.91
CA LEU A 174 -10.31 2.04 -11.17
C LEU A 174 -9.26 0.96 -11.03
N THR A 175 -9.55 -0.23 -11.54
CA THR A 175 -8.54 -1.27 -11.65
C THR A 175 -7.69 -1.05 -12.89
N THR A 176 -6.48 -1.62 -12.90
CA THR A 176 -5.64 -1.65 -14.11
C THR A 176 -6.39 -2.24 -15.31
N GLY A 177 -7.20 -3.29 -15.11
CA GLY A 177 -8.03 -3.87 -16.16
C GLY A 177 -9.02 -2.88 -16.75
N GLU A 178 -9.75 -2.15 -15.89
CA GLU A 178 -10.71 -1.12 -16.33
C GLU A 178 -10.03 0.03 -17.09
N VAL A 179 -8.80 0.39 -16.73
CA VAL A 179 -8.02 1.39 -17.49
C VAL A 179 -7.60 0.86 -18.86
N LEU A 180 -7.27 -0.43 -18.97
CA LEU A 180 -6.96 -1.05 -20.27
C LEU A 180 -8.21 -1.11 -21.16
N ASP A 181 -9.37 -1.46 -20.60
CA ASP A 181 -10.65 -1.44 -21.31
C ASP A 181 -11.02 -0.02 -21.76
N LEU A 182 -10.70 1.00 -20.94
CA LEU A 182 -10.86 2.41 -21.31
C LEU A 182 -9.97 2.80 -22.50
N ILE A 183 -8.70 2.40 -22.49
CA ILE A 183 -7.77 2.64 -23.61
C ILE A 183 -8.29 2.00 -24.91
N GLN A 184 -8.75 0.75 -24.83
CA GLN A 184 -9.30 0.02 -25.97
C GLN A 184 -10.59 0.65 -26.50
N SER A 185 -11.55 0.97 -25.61
CA SER A 185 -12.83 1.55 -26.00
C SER A 185 -12.70 2.95 -26.63
N LYS A 186 -11.66 3.70 -26.27
CA LYS A 186 -11.33 5.00 -26.88
C LYS A 186 -10.49 4.88 -28.15
N ALA A 187 -10.12 3.65 -28.55
CA ALA A 187 -9.23 3.37 -29.67
C ALA A 187 -7.91 4.18 -29.62
N VAL A 188 -7.37 4.36 -28.41
CA VAL A 188 -6.14 5.14 -28.19
C VAL A 188 -4.93 4.26 -28.50
N ASP A 189 -4.09 4.69 -29.43
CA ASP A 189 -2.77 4.09 -29.64
C ASP A 189 -1.81 4.54 -28.52
N PHE A 190 -1.87 3.83 -27.39
CA PHE A 190 -1.09 4.17 -26.20
C PHE A 190 0.42 4.17 -26.45
N SER A 191 0.90 3.28 -27.32
CA SER A 191 2.32 3.16 -27.68
C SER A 191 2.84 4.42 -28.37
N ASN A 192 1.99 5.08 -29.18
CA ASN A 192 2.34 6.30 -29.91
C ASN A 192 1.79 7.60 -29.29
N LEU A 193 1.10 7.52 -28.15
CA LEU A 193 0.57 8.70 -27.45
C LEU A 193 1.70 9.65 -26.99
N ASP A 194 1.53 10.95 -27.16
CA ASP A 194 2.50 11.93 -26.67
C ASP A 194 2.66 11.88 -25.14
N GLU A 195 3.83 12.24 -24.64
CA GLU A 195 4.13 12.29 -23.20
C GLU A 195 3.82 13.68 -22.61
N ALA A 196 3.02 13.73 -21.54
CA ALA A 196 2.77 14.94 -20.77
C ALA A 196 3.69 15.03 -19.53
N PRO A 197 4.05 16.24 -19.07
CA PRO A 197 4.75 16.40 -17.80
C PRO A 197 3.87 15.95 -16.62
N LEU A 198 4.51 15.39 -15.60
CA LEU A 198 3.85 14.93 -14.37
C LEU A 198 3.54 16.11 -13.45
N ASP A 199 2.45 16.02 -12.69
CA ASP A 199 2.15 16.99 -11.65
C ASP A 199 3.12 16.80 -10.46
N LYS A 200 3.86 17.85 -10.11
CA LYS A 200 5.05 17.73 -9.24
C LYS A 200 4.75 17.60 -7.73
N LEU A 201 3.57 18.00 -7.27
CA LEU A 201 3.29 18.18 -5.82
C LEU A 201 3.38 16.91 -4.98
N LEU A 202 3.09 15.73 -5.56
CA LEU A 202 3.15 14.42 -4.89
C LEU A 202 3.94 13.40 -5.72
N SER A 203 4.90 13.86 -6.52
CA SER A 203 5.70 12.98 -7.37
C SER A 203 6.99 12.56 -6.66
N ASN A 204 7.25 11.26 -6.63
CA ASN A 204 8.54 10.69 -6.25
C ASN A 204 9.48 10.49 -7.45
N VAL A 205 9.16 11.10 -8.59
CA VAL A 205 9.99 10.99 -9.79
C VAL A 205 10.87 12.23 -9.92
N SER A 206 12.18 12.00 -10.00
CA SER A 206 13.17 13.04 -10.35
C SER A 206 12.91 13.63 -11.74
N GLU A 207 13.54 14.77 -12.01
CA GLU A 207 13.47 15.40 -13.34
C GLU A 207 14.11 14.51 -14.42
N GLU A 208 15.07 13.66 -14.04
CA GLU A 208 15.70 12.65 -14.90
C GLU A 208 14.84 11.38 -15.10
N GLY A 209 13.64 11.31 -14.52
CA GLY A 209 12.73 10.18 -14.67
C GLY A 209 13.04 8.98 -13.77
N HIS A 210 13.96 9.13 -12.81
CA HIS A 210 14.21 8.13 -11.79
C HIS A 210 13.11 8.18 -10.72
N LEU A 211 12.41 7.06 -10.53
CA LEU A 211 11.43 6.88 -9.47
C LEU A 211 12.14 6.52 -8.17
N PHE A 212 12.07 7.42 -7.19
CA PHE A 212 12.52 7.17 -5.84
C PHE A 212 11.49 6.36 -5.04
N GLY A 213 11.97 5.63 -4.06
CA GLY A 213 11.16 4.85 -3.13
C GLY A 213 11.55 3.38 -3.09
N VAL A 214 10.83 2.63 -2.26
CA VAL A 214 11.19 1.24 -1.94
C VAL A 214 10.92 0.30 -3.11
N ARG A 215 11.90 -0.58 -3.39
CA ARG A 215 11.78 -1.66 -4.38
C ARG A 215 11.00 -2.84 -3.80
N GLY A 216 9.96 -3.30 -4.48
CA GLY A 216 9.26 -4.53 -4.11
C GLY A 216 7.92 -4.70 -4.81
N SER A 217 7.62 -5.93 -5.25
CA SER A 217 6.37 -6.30 -5.93
C SER A 217 5.12 -6.13 -5.05
N SER A 218 5.28 -6.22 -3.73
CA SER A 218 4.21 -6.14 -2.73
C SER A 218 4.29 -4.87 -1.88
N GLY A 219 5.00 -3.85 -2.35
CA GLY A 219 5.19 -2.59 -1.60
C GLY A 219 6.37 -2.57 -0.63
N GLY A 220 7.11 -3.68 -0.48
CA GLY A 220 8.41 -3.71 0.21
C GLY A 220 8.35 -3.46 1.72
N TYR A 221 7.22 -3.74 2.37
CA TYR A 221 7.01 -3.45 3.79
C TYR A 221 7.96 -4.25 4.68
N ALA A 222 8.03 -5.57 4.52
CA ALA A 222 8.91 -6.40 5.34
C ALA A 222 10.39 -6.03 5.17
N ASP A 223 10.84 -5.79 3.94
CA ASP A 223 12.25 -5.40 3.69
C ASP A 223 12.57 -4.06 4.39
N THR A 224 11.71 -3.06 4.19
CA THR A 224 11.92 -1.72 4.76
C THR A 224 11.89 -1.73 6.28
N VAL A 225 10.84 -2.34 6.86
CA VAL A 225 10.67 -2.42 8.32
C VAL A 225 11.80 -3.24 8.94
N PHE A 226 12.24 -4.32 8.29
CA PHE A 226 13.34 -5.15 8.80
C PHE A 226 14.66 -4.38 8.83
N ARG A 227 15.03 -3.68 7.74
CA ARG A 227 16.25 -2.86 7.69
C ARG A 227 16.22 -1.73 8.71
N TYR A 228 15.10 -1.01 8.79
CA TYR A 228 14.94 0.08 9.73
C TYR A 228 15.03 -0.40 11.18
N ALA A 229 14.37 -1.51 11.50
CA ALA A 229 14.45 -2.14 12.82
C ALA A 229 15.86 -2.64 13.14
N ALA A 230 16.53 -3.33 12.21
CA ALA A 230 17.90 -3.82 12.40
C ALA A 230 18.86 -2.69 12.77
N LYS A 231 18.79 -1.58 12.03
CA LYS A 231 19.61 -0.40 12.28
C LYS A 231 19.23 0.30 13.58
N THR A 232 17.95 0.57 13.80
CA THR A 232 17.49 1.41 14.92
C THR A 232 17.53 0.70 16.27
N LEU A 233 17.31 -0.62 16.30
CA LEU A 233 17.25 -1.40 17.53
C LEU A 233 18.55 -2.11 17.87
N PHE A 234 19.39 -2.44 16.88
CA PHE A 234 20.58 -3.28 17.07
C PHE A 234 21.85 -2.72 16.42
N ASP A 235 21.79 -1.51 15.86
CA ASP A 235 22.90 -0.86 15.14
C ASP A 235 23.48 -1.74 14.00
N GLN A 236 22.62 -2.56 13.37
CA GLN A 236 22.99 -3.43 12.25
C GLN A 236 22.57 -2.78 10.93
N ASP A 237 23.53 -2.25 10.19
CA ASP A 237 23.31 -1.67 8.85
C ASP A 237 23.38 -2.75 7.76
N ILE A 238 22.21 -3.19 7.29
CA ILE A 238 22.11 -4.25 6.28
C ILE A 238 22.25 -3.66 4.88
N LYS A 239 23.36 -3.97 4.21
CA LYS A 239 23.66 -3.57 2.83
C LYS A 239 23.32 -4.70 1.85
N GLY A 240 22.92 -4.32 0.64
CA GLY A 240 22.57 -5.27 -0.41
C GLY A 240 21.19 -5.91 -0.27
N PRO A 241 20.85 -6.92 -1.10
CA PRO A 241 19.54 -7.57 -1.08
C PRO A 241 19.31 -8.36 0.21
N LEU A 242 18.07 -8.33 0.75
CA LEU A 242 17.69 -9.22 1.85
C LEU A 242 17.37 -10.61 1.31
N GLU A 243 18.02 -11.62 1.88
CA GLU A 243 17.78 -13.01 1.53
C GLU A 243 16.64 -13.60 2.35
N PHE A 244 15.47 -13.72 1.72
CA PHE A 244 14.32 -14.39 2.32
C PHE A 244 14.39 -15.90 2.04
N ARG A 245 14.49 -16.70 3.09
CA ARG A 245 14.47 -18.17 3.03
C ARG A 245 13.06 -18.66 2.77
N THR A 246 12.87 -19.41 1.70
CA THR A 246 11.62 -20.12 1.39
C THR A 246 11.38 -21.22 2.43
N LEU A 247 10.18 -21.24 3.03
CA LEU A 247 9.81 -22.25 4.02
C LEU A 247 9.08 -23.43 3.39
N ARG A 248 7.82 -23.22 2.99
CA ARG A 248 6.95 -24.27 2.43
C ARG A 248 6.79 -24.16 0.93
N ASN A 249 6.67 -22.94 0.42
CA ASN A 249 6.45 -22.61 -0.97
C ASN A 249 6.94 -21.18 -1.23
N SER A 250 6.99 -20.77 -2.49
CA SER A 250 7.45 -19.43 -2.91
C SER A 250 6.69 -18.27 -2.27
N ASP A 251 5.48 -18.52 -1.79
CA ASP A 251 4.60 -17.54 -1.15
C ASP A 251 4.72 -17.50 0.38
N PHE A 252 5.59 -18.33 0.99
CA PHE A 252 5.89 -18.26 2.41
C PHE A 252 7.40 -18.24 2.63
N LYS A 253 7.94 -17.05 2.88
CA LYS A 253 9.37 -16.83 3.11
C LYS A 253 9.63 -16.15 4.44
N GLU A 254 10.81 -16.32 4.99
CA GLU A 254 11.23 -15.82 6.28
C GLU A 254 12.60 -15.15 6.20
N VAL A 255 12.83 -14.15 7.04
CA VAL A 255 14.15 -13.55 7.26
C VAL A 255 14.38 -13.36 8.75
N THR A 256 15.60 -13.60 9.20
CA THR A 256 16.01 -13.50 10.60
C THR A 256 17.24 -12.62 10.74
N LEU A 257 17.30 -11.86 11.83
CA LEU A 257 18.51 -11.17 12.25
C LEU A 257 19.04 -11.87 13.50
N GLU A 258 20.31 -12.28 13.46
CA GLU A 258 21.02 -12.83 14.60
C GLU A 258 22.06 -11.83 15.10
N VAL A 259 22.07 -11.58 16.41
CA VAL A 259 23.04 -10.73 17.11
C VAL A 259 23.53 -11.52 18.32
N GLU A 260 24.84 -11.66 18.47
CA GLU A 260 25.47 -12.42 19.57
C GLU A 260 24.92 -13.86 19.71
N GLY A 261 24.64 -14.51 18.59
CA GLY A 261 24.10 -15.88 18.56
C GLY A 261 22.63 -16.02 18.98
N LYS A 262 21.91 -14.91 19.15
CA LYS A 262 20.47 -14.89 19.45
C LYS A 262 19.69 -14.30 18.28
N THR A 263 18.57 -14.94 17.91
CA THR A 263 17.63 -14.35 16.96
C THR A 263 16.91 -13.16 17.60
N VAL A 264 17.20 -11.96 17.13
CA VAL A 264 16.64 -10.71 17.67
C VAL A 264 15.48 -10.16 16.82
N LEU A 265 15.46 -10.47 15.51
CA LEU A 265 14.32 -10.19 14.64
C LEU A 265 13.98 -11.43 13.84
N LYS A 266 12.68 -11.65 13.64
CA LYS A 266 12.15 -12.76 12.86
C LYS A 266 10.90 -12.32 12.11
N PHE A 267 11.02 -12.18 10.80
CA PHE A 267 10.01 -11.62 9.93
C PHE A 267 9.57 -12.66 8.91
N ALA A 268 8.32 -12.60 8.47
CA ALA A 268 7.85 -13.47 7.39
C ALA A 268 6.97 -12.74 6.38
N LEU A 269 7.11 -13.15 5.12
CA LEU A 269 6.20 -12.88 4.02
C LEU A 269 5.23 -14.07 3.93
N CYS A 270 3.94 -13.80 4.04
CA CYS A 270 2.88 -14.81 3.99
C CYS A 270 1.83 -14.39 2.96
N TYR A 271 1.97 -14.93 1.75
CA TYR A 271 1.08 -14.63 0.64
C TYR A 271 0.15 -15.82 0.35
N GLY A 272 -1.06 -15.51 -0.08
CA GLY A 272 -2.07 -16.51 -0.40
C GLY A 272 -2.83 -17.03 0.82
N PHE A 273 -4.15 -17.24 0.63
CA PHE A 273 -5.06 -17.63 1.71
C PHE A 273 -4.70 -18.96 2.39
N ARG A 274 -4.09 -19.92 1.66
CA ARG A 274 -3.65 -21.20 2.23
C ARG A 274 -2.54 -21.03 3.26
N ASN A 275 -1.56 -20.16 3.00
CA ASN A 275 -0.48 -19.87 3.94
C ASN A 275 -1.03 -19.06 5.12
N LEU A 276 -1.91 -18.11 4.83
CA LEU A 276 -2.57 -17.27 5.81
C LEU A 276 -3.26 -18.05 6.94
N GLN A 277 -4.09 -19.04 6.59
CA GLN A 277 -4.79 -19.88 7.56
C GLN A 277 -3.83 -20.59 8.53
N ASN A 278 -2.65 -20.99 8.06
CA ASN A 278 -1.64 -21.64 8.89
C ASN A 278 -0.99 -20.68 9.87
N VAL A 279 -0.68 -19.45 9.44
CA VAL A 279 -0.07 -18.42 10.29
C VAL A 279 -1.06 -17.96 11.36
N VAL A 280 -2.29 -17.68 10.97
CA VAL A 280 -3.36 -17.27 11.89
C VAL A 280 -3.61 -18.32 12.97
N ARG A 281 -3.61 -19.62 12.63
CA ARG A 281 -3.71 -20.68 13.63
C ARG A 281 -2.56 -20.65 14.64
N LYS A 282 -1.32 -20.39 14.20
CA LYS A 282 -0.17 -20.26 15.11
C LYS A 282 -0.31 -19.05 16.04
N ILE A 283 -0.83 -17.93 15.55
CA ILE A 283 -1.11 -16.74 16.37
C ILE A 283 -2.18 -17.07 17.42
N LYS A 284 -3.28 -17.70 17.00
CA LYS A 284 -4.36 -18.13 17.91
C LYS A 284 -3.88 -19.04 19.03
N GLU A 285 -2.96 -19.96 18.71
CA GLU A 285 -2.37 -20.90 19.68
C GLU A 285 -1.27 -20.29 20.54
N GLY A 286 -0.88 -19.01 20.33
CA GLY A 286 0.25 -18.39 21.03
C GLY A 286 1.61 -18.99 20.66
N LYS A 287 1.70 -19.66 19.51
CA LYS A 287 2.90 -20.38 19.01
C LYS A 287 3.61 -19.65 17.86
N SER A 288 3.25 -18.40 17.60
CA SER A 288 3.92 -17.58 16.60
C SER A 288 5.18 -16.97 17.21
N ASP A 289 6.33 -17.28 16.63
CA ASP A 289 7.63 -16.73 17.03
C ASP A 289 8.11 -15.57 16.14
N TYR A 290 7.24 -15.11 15.23
CA TYR A 290 7.49 -13.95 14.40
C TYR A 290 7.30 -12.65 15.20
N HIS A 291 8.13 -11.66 14.88
CA HIS A 291 7.97 -10.29 15.35
C HIS A 291 7.16 -9.46 14.34
N TYR A 292 7.28 -9.74 13.05
CA TYR A 292 6.55 -9.05 11.99
C TYR A 292 6.06 -10.02 10.91
N LEU A 293 4.86 -9.75 10.37
CA LEU A 293 4.23 -10.53 9.32
C LEU A 293 3.71 -9.60 8.22
N GLU A 294 4.25 -9.72 7.01
CA GLU A 294 3.64 -9.12 5.82
C GLU A 294 2.66 -10.13 5.20
N ILE A 295 1.38 -9.75 5.17
CA ILE A 295 0.30 -10.62 4.71
C ILE A 295 -0.36 -10.05 3.47
N MET A 296 -0.49 -10.90 2.44
CA MET A 296 -1.24 -10.60 1.22
C MET A 296 -2.22 -11.75 0.92
N ALA A 297 -3.46 -11.41 0.55
CA ALA A 297 -4.47 -12.40 0.20
C ALA A 297 -4.18 -13.09 -1.15
N CYS A 298 -3.65 -12.35 -2.14
CA CYS A 298 -3.24 -12.88 -3.44
C CYS A 298 -1.93 -13.69 -3.32
N PRO A 299 -1.80 -14.85 -4.00
CA PRO A 299 -0.51 -15.53 -4.16
C PRO A 299 0.46 -14.63 -4.94
N SER A 300 1.78 -14.76 -4.70
CA SER A 300 2.82 -13.92 -5.33
C SER A 300 2.66 -12.40 -5.14
N GLY A 301 1.83 -11.99 -4.16
CA GLY A 301 1.59 -10.59 -3.84
C GLY A 301 0.70 -9.86 -4.86
N ILE A 302 0.86 -8.55 -4.94
CA ILE A 302 0.00 -7.66 -5.73
C ILE A 302 0.09 -7.94 -7.24
N ILE A 303 1.25 -8.42 -7.72
CA ILE A 303 1.49 -8.72 -9.14
C ILE A 303 0.46 -9.72 -9.69
N PHE A 304 0.01 -10.70 -8.89
CA PHE A 304 -0.95 -11.72 -9.35
C PHE A 304 -2.40 -11.29 -9.22
N CYS A 305 -2.72 -10.19 -8.51
CA CYS A 305 -4.08 -9.66 -8.54
C CYS A 305 -4.47 -9.15 -9.94
N LEU A 306 -3.51 -9.06 -10.88
CA LEU A 306 -3.72 -8.94 -12.34
C LEU A 306 -4.27 -10.22 -13.00
N GLY A 307 -4.89 -11.13 -12.26
CA GLY A 307 -5.45 -12.42 -12.72
C GLY A 307 -6.53 -12.38 -13.82
N GLY A 308 -6.61 -11.30 -14.60
CA GLY A 308 -7.28 -11.23 -15.90
C GLY A 308 -6.34 -11.01 -17.10
N LEU A 309 -5.03 -10.81 -16.90
CA LEU A 309 -4.08 -10.49 -17.97
C LEU A 309 -3.32 -11.69 -18.56
N SER A 310 -3.59 -12.91 -18.06
CA SER A 310 -3.13 -14.16 -18.69
C SER A 310 -3.80 -14.47 -20.05
N PHE A 311 -4.52 -13.50 -20.64
CA PHE A 311 -5.10 -13.60 -21.98
C PHE A 311 -4.29 -12.91 -23.09
N PHE A 312 -3.15 -12.28 -22.77
CA PHE A 312 -2.21 -11.77 -23.78
C PHE A 312 -0.92 -12.57 -23.77
N SER A 313 -1.01 -13.80 -24.27
CA SER A 313 0.13 -14.61 -24.76
C SER A 313 -0.27 -15.25 -26.08
#